data_AF-X1UFG7-F1
#
_entry.id   AF-X1UFG7-F1
#
_cell.length_a   1.000
_cell.length_b   1.000
_cell.length_c   1.000
_cell.angle_alpha   90.00
_cell.angle_beta   90.00
_cell.angle_gamma   90.00
#
_symmetry.space_group_name_H-M   'P 1'
#
loop_
_entity.id
_entity.type
_entity.pdbx_description
1 polymer ?
#
loop_
_entity_poly.entity_id
_entity_poly.type
_entity_poly.pdbx_seq_one_letter_code
_entity_poly.pdbx_strand_id
1 'polypeptide(L)' 'YFVSPKIGELGYWPQGNAFCIFFGSTPVSQGDEIRPASPVTVFGKIHGDATIFKKVV' A
#
# COMPACT_ATOMS: atom_id res chain seq x y z
N TYR A 1 7.98 5.16 13.69
CA TYR A 1 8.82 4.87 12.52
C TYR A 1 7.90 4.61 11.34
N PHE A 2 7.93 5.47 10.33
CA PHE A 2 7.17 5.28 9.09
C PHE A 2 7.91 4.24 8.25
N VAL A 3 7.30 3.09 8.01
CA VAL A 3 7.87 2.04 7.16
C VAL A 3 7.06 2.01 5.88
N SER A 4 7.74 2.20 4.75
CA SER A 4 7.12 2.08 3.43
C SER A 4 6.59 0.65 3.25
N PRO A 5 5.30 0.46 2.91
CA PRO A 5 4.73 -0.87 2.73
C PRO A 5 5.42 -1.64 1.60
N LYS A 6 5.23 -2.96 1.61
CA LYS A 6 5.66 -3.86 0.55
C LYS A 6 4.48 -4.31 -0.30
N ILE A 7 4.78 -4.81 -1.51
CA ILE A 7 3.76 -5.41 -2.38
C ILE A 7 3.00 -6.50 -1.60
N GLY A 8 1.67 -6.40 -1.62
CA GLY A 8 0.73 -7.30 -0.97
C GLY A 8 0.40 -6.97 0.48
N GLU A 9 1.01 -5.96 1.09
CA GLU A 9 0.63 -5.53 2.43
C GLU A 9 -0.73 -4.81 2.42
N LEU A 10 -1.44 -4.95 3.54
CA LEU A 10 -2.73 -4.34 3.81
C LEU A 10 -2.55 -3.27 4.88
N GLY A 11 -3.08 -2.09 4.61
CA GLY A 11 -3.00 -0.95 5.52
C GLY A 11 -4.34 -0.33 5.82
N TYR A 12 -4.45 0.31 6.97
CA TYR A 12 -5.51 1.25 7.26
C TYR A 12 -4.95 2.66 7.20
N TRP A 13 -5.63 3.56 6.47
CA TRP A 13 -5.30 4.97 6.36
C TRP A 13 -6.32 5.80 7.17
N PRO A 14 -5.96 6.26 8.39
CA PRO A 14 -6.90 6.93 9.28
C PRO A 14 -7.48 8.22 8.70
N GLN A 15 -6.66 9.01 8.02
CA GLN A 15 -7.05 10.33 7.52
C GLN A 15 -8.10 10.23 6.41
N GLY A 16 -8.06 9.16 5.61
CA GLY A 16 -9.03 8.88 4.56
C GLY A 16 -10.15 7.92 4.97
N ASN A 17 -10.14 7.42 6.21
CA ASN A 17 -11.02 6.33 6.66
C ASN A 17 -11.06 5.16 5.65
N ALA A 18 -9.88 4.72 5.20
CA ALA A 18 -9.76 3.85 4.04
C ALA A 18 -8.98 2.57 4.34
N PHE A 19 -9.45 1.48 3.76
CA PHE A 19 -8.72 0.23 3.63
C PHE A 19 -7.81 0.31 2.39
N CYS A 20 -6.52 0.06 2.58
CA CYS A 20 -5.50 0.16 1.55
C CYS A 20 -4.94 -1.21 1.19
N ILE A 21 -4.80 -1.45 -0.12
CA ILE A 21 -4.06 -2.58 -0.69
C ILE A 21 -2.85 -2.02 -1.42
N PHE A 22 -1.65 -2.43 -1.02
CA PHE A 22 -0.40 -1.96 -1.64
C PHE A 22 0.04 -2.93 -2.74
N PHE A 23 -0.15 -2.58 -4.02
CA PHE A 23 0.17 -3.44 -5.17
C PHE A 23 1.13 -2.81 -6.20
N GLY A 24 1.74 -1.68 -5.86
CA GLY A 24 2.69 -0.96 -6.71
C GLY A 24 3.06 0.40 -6.14
N SER A 25 3.89 1.15 -6.87
CA SER A 25 4.23 2.53 -6.56
C SER A 25 3.00 3.44 -6.62
N THR A 26 3.02 4.51 -5.85
CA THR A 26 1.97 5.54 -5.85
C THR A 26 2.51 6.81 -6.52
N PRO A 27 1.65 7.81 -6.81
CA PRO A 27 2.11 9.08 -7.37
C PRO A 27 3.15 9.84 -6.54
N VAL A 28 3.28 9.54 -5.23
CA VAL A 28 4.23 10.20 -4.31
C VAL A 28 5.44 9.33 -3.96
N SER A 29 5.52 8.11 -4.51
CA SER A 29 6.68 7.24 -4.38
C SER A 29 7.95 7.88 -4.98
N GLN A 30 9.11 7.59 -4.39
CA GLN A 30 10.42 7.98 -4.91
C GLN A 30 11.28 6.73 -5.17
N GLY A 31 11.79 6.58 -6.40
CA GLY A 31 12.48 5.35 -6.80
C GLY A 31 11.56 4.14 -6.72
N ASP A 32 12.04 3.07 -6.10
CA ASP A 32 11.35 1.77 -6.07
C ASP A 32 10.47 1.55 -4.83
N GLU A 33 10.25 2.58 -4.00
CA GLU A 33 9.42 2.43 -2.80
C GLU A 33 7.91 2.49 -3.10
N ILE A 34 7.11 1.88 -2.21
CA ILE A 34 5.66 2.13 -2.16
C ILE A 34 5.42 3.14 -1.04
N ARG A 35 4.92 4.33 -1.40
CA ARG A 35 4.72 5.41 -0.43
C ARG A 35 3.25 5.81 -0.32
N PRO A 36 2.57 5.59 0.82
CA PRO A 36 1.24 6.16 1.04
C PRO A 36 1.33 7.70 1.19
N ALA A 37 0.21 8.39 0.94
CA ALA A 37 0.14 9.85 1.04
C ALA A 37 0.45 10.39 2.45
N SER A 38 0.14 9.63 3.49
CA SER A 38 0.52 9.89 4.88
C SER A 38 0.66 8.57 5.65
N PRO A 39 1.04 8.57 6.95
CA PRO A 39 1.20 7.34 7.72
C PRO A 39 -0.04 6.44 7.70
N VAL A 40 0.20 5.14 7.53
CA VAL A 40 -0.79 4.05 7.57
C VAL A 40 -0.37 3.03 8.62
N THR A 41 -1.33 2.26 9.13
CA THR A 41 -1.05 1.09 9.96
C THR A 41 -1.12 -0.15 9.11
N VAL A 42 0.01 -0.82 8.88
CA VAL A 42 0.04 -2.14 8.24
C VAL A 42 -0.44 -3.18 9.26
N PHE A 43 -1.42 -4.00 8.89
CA PHE A 43 -2.00 -5.00 9.79
C PHE A 43 -2.13 -6.39 9.17
N GLY A 44 -1.82 -6.54 7.88
CA GLY A 44 -1.98 -7.81 7.20
C GLY A 44 -1.26 -7.87 5.87
N LYS A 45 -1.37 -9.02 5.23
CA LYS A 45 -0.77 -9.29 3.93
C LYS A 45 -1.65 -10.25 3.13
N ILE A 46 -1.76 -10.01 1.83
CA ILE A 46 -2.42 -10.90 0.88
C ILE A 46 -1.62 -12.19 0.74
N HIS A 47 -2.32 -13.31 0.76
CA HIS A 47 -1.76 -14.60 0.36
C HIS A 47 -1.96 -14.76 -1.15
N GLY A 48 -0.86 -14.80 -1.91
CA GLY A 48 -0.87 -14.87 -3.37
C GLY A 48 -0.33 -13.59 -4.05
N ASP A 49 -0.61 -13.44 -5.34
CA ASP A 49 -0.10 -12.33 -6.16
C ASP A 49 -1.01 -11.08 -6.08
N ALA A 50 -0.58 -10.07 -5.32
CA ALA A 50 -1.28 -8.80 -5.20
C ALA A 50 -1.18 -7.92 -6.47
N THR A 51 -0.26 -8.20 -7.39
CA THR A 51 -0.12 -7.39 -8.61
C THR A 51 -1.31 -7.55 -9.56
N ILE A 52 -2.17 -8.55 -9.34
CA ILE A 52 -3.43 -8.74 -10.08
C ILE A 52 -4.36 -7.51 -10.00
N PHE A 53 -4.28 -6.73 -8.92
CA PHE A 53 -5.07 -5.51 -8.74
C PHE A 53 -4.70 -4.39 -9.72
N LYS A 54 -3.53 -4.46 -10.40
CA LYS A 54 -3.18 -3.55 -11.50
C LYS A 54 -4.14 -3.63 -12.69
N LYS A 55 -5.00 -4.66 -12.76
CA LYS A 55 -6.00 -4.83 -13.82
C LYS A 55 -7.31 -4.09 -13.55
N VAL A 56 -7.50 -3.54 -12.36
CA VAL A 56 -8.76 -2.92 -11.92
C VAL A 56 -8.70 -1.38 -11.99
N VAL A 57 -7.50 -0.82 -12.11
CA VAL A 57 -7.21 0.62 -12.10
C VAL A 57 -6.63 1.11 -13.41
#